data_AF-A0A943W5L4-F1
#
_entry.id   AF-A0A943W5L4-F1
#
_cell.length_a   1.000
_cell.length_b   1.000
_cell.length_c   1.000
_cell.angle_alpha   90.00
_cell.angle_beta   90.00
_cell.angle_gamma   90.00
#
_symmetry.space_group_name_H-M   'P 1'
#
loop_
_entity.id
_entity.type
_entity.pdbx_description
1 polymer ?
#
loop_
_entity_poly.entity_id
_entity_poly.type
_entity_poly.pdbx_seq_one_letter_code
_entity_poly.pdbx_strand_id
1 'polypeptide(L)'
;MGETRTLGSGQNWSGSLIFSTPFSANSIYDFYVSEMPKLRWSEVAVVRAKISHMTYLRDRRAIQILIERLGSDESLVTITAIPNDTGVTQKN
;
A
#
# COMPACT_ATOMS: atom_id res chain seq x y z
N MET A 1 -9.85 14.34 -9.00
CA MET A 1 -8.63 14.41 -8.17
C MET A 1 -8.98 13.79 -6.83
N GLY A 2 -8.32 12.70 -6.43
CA GLY A 2 -8.61 12.02 -5.16
C GLY A 2 -8.16 12.86 -3.97
N GLU A 3 -8.98 12.93 -2.92
CA GLU A 3 -8.66 13.66 -1.71
C GLU A 3 -7.73 12.81 -0.82
N THR A 4 -6.50 13.27 -0.60
CA THR A 4 -5.62 12.71 0.43
C THR A 4 -6.08 13.21 1.79
N ARG A 5 -6.28 12.30 2.74
CA ARG A 5 -6.69 12.62 4.11
C ARG A 5 -5.81 11.85 5.09
N THR A 6 -5.08 12.56 5.94
CA THR A 6 -4.20 11.96 6.95
C THR A 6 -4.57 12.49 8.34
N LEU A 7 -4.53 11.61 9.33
CA LEU A 7 -4.74 11.90 10.75
C LEU A 7 -3.55 11.35 11.54
N GLY A 8 -2.79 12.22 12.24
CA GLY A 8 -1.58 11.86 12.98
C GLY A 8 -0.27 12.15 12.24
N SER A 9 0.88 11.91 12.88
CA SER A 9 2.22 12.18 12.34
C SER A 9 3.20 11.00 12.54
N GLY A 10 4.25 10.97 11.72
CA GLY A 10 5.32 9.96 11.81
C GLY A 10 4.83 8.53 11.63
N GLN A 11 5.17 7.64 12.55
CA GLN A 11 4.79 6.22 12.49
C GLN A 11 3.35 5.94 12.93
N ASN A 12 2.59 6.96 13.33
CA ASN A 12 1.26 6.84 13.93
C ASN A 12 0.13 7.43 13.05
N TRP A 13 0.41 7.75 11.78
CA TRP A 13 -0.62 8.29 10.89
C TRP A 13 -1.70 7.25 10.55
N SER A 14 -2.94 7.68 10.35
CA SER A 14 -4.03 6.87 9.81
C SER A 14 -4.72 7.67 8.70
N GLY A 15 -5.20 7.01 7.66
CA GLY A 15 -5.85 7.68 6.54
C GLY A 15 -5.37 7.16 5.18
N SER A 16 -5.63 7.94 4.14
CA SER A 16 -5.36 7.55 2.75
C SER A 16 -4.52 8.61 2.03
N LEU A 17 -3.47 8.15 1.38
CA LEU A 17 -2.64 8.93 0.46
C LEU A 17 -2.98 8.51 -0.97
N ILE A 18 -3.30 9.48 -1.83
CA ILE A 18 -3.63 9.24 -3.24
C ILE A 18 -2.72 10.09 -4.11
N PHE A 19 -1.99 9.47 -5.03
CA PHE A 19 -1.06 10.15 -5.94
C PHE A 19 -0.91 9.40 -7.25
N SER A 20 -0.61 10.11 -8.35
CA SER A 20 -0.22 9.49 -9.61
C SER A 20 1.30 9.32 -9.71
N THR A 21 1.74 8.36 -10.50
CA THR A 21 3.15 8.13 -10.80
C THR A 21 3.36 8.02 -12.31
N PRO A 22 4.50 8.50 -12.84
CA PRO A 22 4.86 8.36 -14.25
C PRO A 22 5.44 6.98 -14.55
N PHE A 23 4.88 5.93 -13.93
CA PHE A 23 5.27 4.54 -14.17
C PHE A 23 4.05 3.66 -14.38
N SER A 24 4.23 2.61 -15.18
CA SER A 24 3.18 1.62 -15.42
C SER A 24 2.72 0.95 -14.13
N ALA A 25 1.44 0.58 -14.06
CA ALA A 25 0.89 -0.15 -12.91
C ALA A 25 1.64 -1.47 -12.61
N ASN A 26 2.21 -2.12 -13.63
CA ASN A 26 3.01 -3.33 -13.46
C ASN A 26 4.34 -3.03 -12.76
N SER A 27 5.04 -1.98 -13.20
CA SER A 27 6.31 -1.56 -12.59
C SER A 27 6.13 -1.14 -11.14
N ILE A 28 5.04 -0.42 -10.83
CA ILE A 28 4.72 -0.04 -9.45
C ILE A 28 4.36 -1.25 -8.60
N TYR A 29 3.62 -2.22 -9.14
CA TYR A 29 3.36 -3.48 -8.44
C TYR A 29 4.68 -4.20 -8.11
N ASP A 30 5.56 -4.38 -9.10
CA ASP A 30 6.83 -5.09 -8.92
C ASP A 30 7.71 -4.38 -7.87
N PHE A 31 7.71 -3.05 -7.88
CA PHE A 31 8.40 -2.23 -6.88
C PHE A 31 7.90 -2.49 -5.45
N TYR A 32 6.58 -2.49 -5.23
CA TYR A 32 6.05 -2.75 -3.88
C TYR A 32 6.33 -4.18 -3.43
N VAL A 33 6.24 -5.17 -4.33
CA VAL A 33 6.61 -6.56 -4.02
C VAL A 33 8.07 -6.67 -3.60
N SER A 34 8.99 -5.97 -4.29
CA SER A 34 10.41 -6.06 -3.99
C SER A 34 10.83 -5.28 -2.75
N GLU A 35 10.28 -4.09 -2.53
CA GLU A 35 10.75 -3.16 -1.49
C GLU A 35 10.06 -3.37 -0.14
N MET A 36 8.78 -3.75 -0.13
CA MET A 36 8.02 -3.86 1.11
C MET A 36 8.64 -4.85 2.11
N PRO A 37 9.04 -6.07 1.71
CA PRO A 37 9.70 -7.03 2.61
C PRO A 37 11.03 -6.50 3.18
N LYS A 38 11.81 -5.76 2.36
CA LYS A 38 13.08 -5.15 2.79
C LYS A 38 12.88 -4.09 3.88
N LEU A 39 11.70 -3.47 3.90
CA LEU A 39 11.27 -2.49 4.89
C LEU A 39 10.49 -3.11 6.07
N ARG A 40 10.63 -4.43 6.26
CA ARG A 40 10.02 -5.25 7.33
C ARG A 40 8.49 -5.29 7.28
N TRP A 41 7.89 -5.07 6.12
CA TRP A 41 6.47 -5.31 5.93
C TRP A 41 6.22 -6.77 5.56
N SER A 42 5.32 -7.41 6.28
CA SER A 42 4.89 -8.80 6.03
C SER A 42 3.69 -8.80 5.09
N GLU A 43 3.76 -9.62 4.05
CA GLU A 43 2.66 -9.81 3.10
C GLU A 43 1.49 -10.54 3.74
N VAL A 44 0.29 -9.99 3.59
CA VAL A 44 -0.97 -10.67 3.94
C VAL A 44 -1.69 -11.12 2.68
N ALA A 45 -1.78 -10.23 1.69
CA ALA A 45 -2.38 -10.51 0.40
C ALA A 45 -1.72 -9.65 -0.67
N VAL A 46 -1.28 -10.24 -1.76
CA VAL A 46 -0.68 -9.51 -2.88
C VAL A 46 -1.26 -10.05 -4.18
N VAL A 47 -2.19 -9.32 -4.78
CA VAL A 47 -2.97 -9.75 -5.94
C VAL A 47 -2.77 -8.78 -7.09
N ARG A 48 -2.25 -9.30 -8.22
CA ARG A 48 -2.16 -8.57 -9.47
C ARG A 48 -3.49 -8.69 -10.23
N ALA A 49 -4.11 -7.55 -10.53
CA ALA A 49 -5.38 -7.48 -11.25
C ALA A 49 -5.51 -6.14 -12.00
N LYS A 50 -6.66 -5.88 -12.62
CA LYS A 50 -6.96 -4.60 -13.30
C LYS A 50 -6.71 -3.40 -12.38
N ILE A 51 -7.14 -3.52 -11.14
CA ILE A 51 -6.68 -2.71 -10.00
C ILE A 51 -5.96 -3.71 -9.11
N SER A 52 -4.67 -3.53 -8.88
CA SER A 52 -3.93 -4.45 -8.01
C SER A 52 -4.19 -4.12 -6.55
N HIS A 53 -4.33 -5.15 -5.72
CA HIS A 53 -4.62 -5.03 -4.30
C HIS A 53 -3.48 -5.68 -3.50
N MET A 54 -2.89 -4.91 -2.61
CA MET A 54 -1.79 -5.39 -1.77
C MET A 54 -2.04 -5.00 -0.32
N THR A 55 -1.94 -5.95 0.60
CA THR A 55 -2.11 -5.73 2.04
C THR A 55 -0.88 -6.21 2.76
N TYR A 56 -0.33 -5.32 3.59
CA TYR A 56 0.87 -5.56 4.35
C TYR A 56 0.69 -5.21 5.82
N LEU A 57 1.41 -5.92 6.69
CA LEU A 57 1.48 -5.64 8.12
C LEU A 57 2.89 -5.26 8.54
N ARG A 58 3.01 -4.33 9.48
CA ARG A 58 4.26 -4.05 10.18
C ARG A 58 3.96 -3.51 11.57
N ASP A 59 4.52 -4.16 12.58
CA ASP A 59 4.25 -3.86 13.98
C ASP A 59 2.72 -3.81 14.23
N ARG A 60 2.21 -2.70 14.77
CA ARG A 60 0.76 -2.49 15.04
C ARG A 60 0.06 -1.74 13.92
N ARG A 61 0.40 -2.03 12.66
CA ARG A 61 -0.12 -1.33 11.49
C ARG A 61 -0.43 -2.26 10.33
N ALA A 62 -1.55 -1.99 9.68
CA ALA A 62 -1.88 -2.55 8.38
C ALA A 62 -1.89 -1.44 7.34
N ILE A 63 -1.44 -1.75 6.13
CA ILE A 63 -1.66 -0.90 4.97
C ILE A 63 -2.32 -1.67 3.84
N GLN A 64 -3.16 -0.99 3.07
CA GLN A 64 -3.69 -1.44 1.81
C GLN A 64 -3.18 -0.51 0.70
N ILE A 65 -2.61 -1.10 -0.34
CA ILE A 65 -2.15 -0.41 -1.53
C ILE A 65 -3.06 -0.85 -2.68
N LEU A 66 -3.66 0.14 -3.35
CA LEU A 66 -4.37 -0.03 -4.60
C LEU A 66 -3.56 0.62 -5.71
N ILE A 67 -3.37 -0.10 -6.81
CA ILE A 67 -2.66 0.40 -7.99
C ILE A 67 -3.60 0.29 -9.17
N GLU A 68 -4.02 1.43 -9.70
CA GLU A 68 -4.86 1.55 -10.89
C GLU A 68 -4.04 2.09 -12.06
N ARG A 69 -4.33 1.60 -13.27
CA ARG A 69 -3.73 2.12 -14.49
C ARG A 69 -4.48 3.38 -14.95
N LEU A 70 -3.76 4.49 -15.12
CA LEU A 70 -4.29 5.72 -15.74
C LEU A 70 -3.95 5.79 -17.25
N GLY A 71 -2.78 5.27 -17.65
CA GLY A 71 -2.29 5.24 -19.04
C GLY A 71 -1.37 4.04 -19.31
N SER A 72 -0.62 4.04 -20.41
CA SER A 72 0.38 2.97 -20.67
C SER A 72 1.46 2.96 -19.59
N ASP A 73 1.94 4.16 -19.24
CA ASP A 73 3.07 4.38 -18.33
C ASP A 73 2.69 5.29 -17.16
N GLU A 74 1.41 5.40 -16.86
CA GLU A 74 0.91 6.18 -15.74
C GLU A 74 -0.01 5.34 -14.86
N SER A 75 0.12 5.49 -13.55
CA SER A 75 -0.70 4.80 -12.56
C SER A 75 -1.13 5.71 -11.43
N LEU A 76 -2.30 5.41 -10.87
CA LEU A 76 -2.82 6.01 -9.64
C LEU A 76 -2.57 5.02 -8.50
N VAL A 77 -1.91 5.49 -7.45
CA VAL A 77 -1.65 4.71 -6.24
C VAL A 77 -2.48 5.28 -5.11
N THR A 78 -3.23 4.42 -4.43
CA THR A 78 -3.91 4.74 -3.17
C THR A 78 -3.33 3.88 -2.07
N ILE A 79 -2.78 4.51 -1.03
CA ILE A 79 -2.27 3.84 0.15
C ILE A 79 -3.15 4.22 1.34
N THR A 80 -3.84 3.25 1.90
CA THR A 80 -4.59 3.43 3.15
C THR A 80 -3.83 2.78 4.29
N ALA A 81 -3.56 3.54 5.35
CA ALA A 81 -2.94 3.03 6.57
C ALA A 81 -3.94 3.07 7.73
N ILE A 82 -4.01 1.97 8.45
CA ILE A 82 -4.85 1.82 9.65
C ILE A 82 -4.03 1.24 10.80
N PRO A 83 -4.38 1.58 12.06
CA PRO A 83 -3.89 0.84 13.21
C PRO A 83 -4.30 -0.63 13.09
N ASN A 84 -3.37 -1.52 13.42
CA ASN A 84 -3.61 -2.95 13.61
C ASN A 84 -3.22 -3.29 15.05
N ASP A 85 -4.03 -2.82 16.00
CA ASP A 85 -3.80 -3.01 17.45
C ASP A 85 -4.27 -4.39 17.93
N THR A 86 -4.99 -5.12 17.07
CA THR A 86 -5.24 -6.53 17.27
C THR A 86 -3.94 -7.27 17.01
N GLY A 87 -3.42 -7.95 18.04
CA GLY A 87 -2.26 -8.85 17.94
C GLY A 87 -2.53 -10.06 17.05
N VAL A 88 -2.84 -9.83 15.77
CA VAL A 88 -2.81 -10.82 14.69
C VAL A 88 -1.36 -11.25 14.61
N THR A 89 -1.07 -12.24 15.43
CA THR A 89 0.24 -12.80 15.65
C THR A 89 0.70 -13.33 14.31
N GLN A 90 1.86 -12.84 13.82
CA GLN A 90 2.53 -13.47 12.70
C GLN A 90 2.62 -14.95 13.03
N LYS A 91 1.91 -15.79 12.28
CA LYS A 91 2.01 -17.23 12.45
C LYS A 91 3.43 -17.60 12.02
N ASN A 92 4.25 -17.99 13.00
CA ASN A 92 5.58 -18.57 12.83
C ASN A 92 5.54 -19.73 11.83
#